data_AF-A0A833UN81-F1
#
_entry.id   AF-A0A833UN81-F1
#
_cell.length_a   1.000
_cell.length_b   1.000
_cell.length_c   1.000
_cell.angle_alpha   90.00
_cell.angle_beta   90.00
_cell.angle_gamma   90.00
#
_symmetry.space_group_name_H-M   'P 1'
#
loop_
_entity.id
_entity.type
_entity.pdbx_description
1 polymer ?
#
loop_
_entity_poly.entity_id
_entity_poly.type
_entity_poly.pdbx_seq_one_letter_code
_entity_poly.pdbx_strand_id
1 'polypeptide(L)'
;MDCRNESSETLRNKCAACFRQFNKIEHLVEHMRISYHSVHEPICGICKKHCRSFESLREHLIGPLPKQECKNIFNIRGCRFCLVILDSSNARWNHQERCQFSSLSAGLLARMANLGIRDNLTIDNGGTRSGPQVVALACKMVGGGSDGSLDLCARVCLIDESENIIFHTYVKPPIPVTNYRYETTGIRPEYLRDAMPLRQVQRKIQDFLCNGEPMWKIRPKGGNARILVGHGLDHDLDRLQIEYPAVMIRDTSKYPPLMKTSKLSNSLKYLTQAYLGYDIQTGIQDPYEDCVATMRLYTRMRSQAHKIEYPLVSDPQNRNTFPSWRQTELERMTPEQMLEISRSDYYCWCLDSRDTTSAY
;
A
#
# COMPACT_ATOMS: atom_id res chain seq x y z
N MET A 1 5.04 -55.37 30.91
CA MET A 1 6.11 -54.52 30.35
C MET A 1 5.67 -54.13 28.96
N ASP A 2 4.87 -53.08 28.85
CA ASP A 2 4.30 -52.63 27.58
C ASP A 2 5.10 -51.44 27.08
N CYS A 3 6.09 -51.73 26.25
CA CYS A 3 6.80 -50.72 25.46
C CYS A 3 5.85 -50.16 24.41
N ARG A 4 5.16 -49.06 24.73
CA ARG A 4 4.48 -48.25 23.72
C ARG A 4 5.52 -47.46 22.94
N ASN A 5 5.79 -47.98 21.74
CA ASN A 5 6.50 -47.37 20.64
C ASN A 5 6.23 -45.85 20.56
N GLU A 6 7.31 -45.06 20.67
CA GLU A 6 7.34 -43.67 20.27
C GLU A 6 6.91 -43.59 18.79
N SER A 7 5.82 -42.87 18.53
CA SER A 7 5.36 -42.59 17.19
C SER A 7 6.45 -41.85 16.43
N SER A 8 6.96 -42.43 15.35
CA SER A 8 7.87 -41.75 14.42
C SER A 8 7.26 -40.41 13.99
N GLU A 9 7.85 -39.30 14.40
CA GLU A 9 7.62 -38.00 13.76
C GLU A 9 8.01 -38.15 12.30
N THR A 10 7.03 -38.38 11.42
CA THR A 10 7.23 -38.25 9.98
C THR A 10 7.90 -36.89 9.74
N LEU A 11 9.13 -36.86 9.22
CA LEU A 11 9.85 -35.63 8.89
C LEU A 11 9.00 -34.87 7.85
N ARG A 12 8.15 -33.96 8.34
CA ARG A 12 7.31 -33.12 7.48
C ARG A 12 8.18 -32.03 6.89
N ASN A 13 8.05 -31.83 5.58
CA ASN A 13 8.76 -30.77 4.85
C ASN A 13 8.15 -29.42 5.26
N LYS A 14 8.88 -28.63 6.06
CA LYS A 14 8.38 -27.37 6.61
C LYS A 14 8.99 -26.20 5.85
N CYS A 15 8.16 -25.28 5.36
CA CYS A 15 8.63 -24.03 4.75
C CYS A 15 9.36 -23.18 5.79
N ALA A 16 10.59 -22.74 5.49
CA ALA A 16 11.41 -21.92 6.38
C ALA A 16 10.80 -20.52 6.66
N ALA A 17 10.01 -19.98 5.72
CA ALA A 17 9.42 -18.64 5.83
C ALA A 17 8.06 -18.64 6.55
N CYS A 18 7.07 -19.40 6.04
CA CYS A 18 5.71 -19.36 6.57
C CYS A 18 5.35 -20.51 7.54
N PHE A 19 6.27 -21.46 7.72
CA PHE A 19 6.12 -22.64 8.58
C PHE A 19 4.99 -23.60 8.21
N ARG A 20 4.43 -23.50 7.00
CA ARG A 20 3.52 -24.52 6.45
C ARG A 20 4.25 -25.86 6.31
N GLN A 21 3.57 -26.94 6.64
CA GLN A 21 4.10 -28.31 6.59
C GLN A 21 3.50 -29.08 5.41
N PHE A 22 4.32 -29.87 4.74
CA PHE A 22 3.95 -30.68 3.59
C PHE A 22 4.41 -32.12 3.76
N ASN A 23 3.57 -33.07 3.37
CA ASN A 23 3.89 -34.49 3.44
C ASN A 23 4.97 -34.89 2.42
N LYS A 24 5.08 -34.14 1.31
CA LYS A 24 6.03 -34.41 0.23
C LYS A 24 6.82 -33.15 -0.11
N ILE A 25 8.09 -33.32 -0.47
CA ILE A 25 8.97 -32.23 -0.87
C ILE A 25 8.50 -31.52 -2.14
N GLU A 26 7.91 -32.26 -3.08
CA GLU A 26 7.32 -31.73 -4.32
C GLU A 26 6.27 -30.63 -4.05
N HIS A 27 5.44 -30.82 -3.00
CA HIS A 27 4.44 -29.83 -2.60
C HIS A 27 5.06 -28.61 -1.91
N LEU A 28 6.18 -28.78 -1.20
CA LEU A 28 6.92 -27.64 -0.63
C LEU A 28 7.52 -26.79 -1.76
N VAL A 29 8.12 -27.44 -2.78
CA VAL A 29 8.65 -26.74 -3.96
C VAL A 29 7.56 -25.97 -4.68
N GLU A 30 6.38 -26.58 -4.88
CA GLU A 30 5.24 -25.90 -5.50
C GLU A 30 4.76 -24.71 -4.64
N HIS A 31 4.70 -24.87 -3.32
CA HIS A 31 4.39 -23.77 -2.40
C HIS A 31 5.38 -22.60 -2.54
N MET A 32 6.69 -22.87 -2.62
CA MET A 32 7.72 -21.84 -2.79
C MET A 32 7.59 -21.13 -4.15
N ARG A 33 7.21 -21.87 -5.20
CA ARG A 33 6.99 -21.35 -6.56
C ARG A 33 5.86 -20.32 -6.63
N ILE A 34 4.82 -20.46 -5.81
CA ILE A 34 3.65 -19.55 -5.83
C ILE A 34 3.65 -18.50 -4.72
N SER A 35 4.46 -18.68 -3.67
CA SER A 35 4.41 -17.82 -2.48
C SER A 35 5.37 -16.66 -2.53
N TYR A 36 6.49 -16.78 -3.27
CA TYR A 36 7.47 -15.71 -3.47
C TYR A 36 7.94 -15.06 -2.16
N HIS A 37 8.29 -15.92 -1.19
CA HIS A 37 8.69 -15.46 0.13
C HIS A 37 9.92 -14.57 0.03
N SER A 38 9.91 -13.44 0.74
CA SER A 38 11.01 -12.47 0.68
C SER A 38 11.08 -11.61 1.93
N VAL A 39 12.21 -10.93 2.11
CA VAL A 39 12.42 -9.95 3.19
C VAL A 39 11.46 -8.76 3.16
N HIS A 40 10.75 -8.57 2.04
CA HIS A 40 9.78 -7.49 1.88
C HIS A 40 8.38 -7.84 2.41
N GLU A 41 8.11 -9.11 2.67
CA GLU A 41 6.84 -9.50 3.31
C GLU A 41 6.77 -9.01 4.77
N PRO A 42 5.58 -8.71 5.28
CA PRO A 42 5.38 -8.53 6.71
C PRO A 42 5.86 -9.75 7.52
N ILE A 43 6.71 -9.53 8.52
CA ILE A 43 7.27 -10.61 9.36
C ILE A 43 6.80 -10.45 10.81
N CYS A 44 6.39 -11.57 11.43
CA CYS A 44 6.12 -11.60 12.86
C CYS A 44 7.40 -11.33 13.67
N GLY A 45 7.41 -10.25 14.46
CA GLY A 45 8.57 -9.88 15.28
C GLY A 45 9.01 -10.95 16.29
N ILE A 46 8.10 -11.87 16.65
CA ILE A 46 8.27 -12.91 17.67
C ILE A 46 8.78 -14.21 17.04
N CYS A 47 7.97 -14.85 16.19
CA CYS A 47 8.31 -16.16 15.61
C CYS A 47 9.00 -16.08 14.24
N LYS A 48 9.19 -14.87 13.69
CA LYS A 48 9.79 -14.63 12.36
C LYS A 48 9.02 -15.25 11.18
N LYS A 49 7.76 -15.63 11.39
CA LYS A 49 6.88 -16.09 10.30
C LYS A 49 6.67 -14.97 9.29
N HIS A 50 6.91 -15.29 8.01
CA HIS A 50 6.53 -14.47 6.88
C HIS A 50 5.02 -14.54 6.64
N CYS A 51 4.42 -13.37 6.49
CA CYS A 51 3.00 -13.16 6.27
C CYS A 51 2.82 -12.41 4.95
N ARG A 52 1.96 -12.91 4.06
CA ARG A 52 1.77 -12.33 2.72
C ARG A 52 1.30 -10.88 2.77
N SER A 53 0.45 -10.56 3.74
CA SER A 53 -0.09 -9.21 3.97
C SER A 53 -0.09 -8.85 5.44
N PHE A 54 -0.20 -7.55 5.74
CA PHE A 54 -0.33 -7.07 7.12
C PHE A 54 -1.62 -7.56 7.78
N GLU A 55 -2.65 -7.87 7.01
CA GLU A 55 -3.87 -8.51 7.52
C GLU A 55 -3.55 -9.92 8.03
N SER A 56 -2.85 -10.74 7.23
CA SER A 56 -2.43 -12.08 7.67
C SER A 56 -1.48 -12.06 8.88
N LEU A 57 -0.66 -11.00 9.02
CA LEU A 57 0.16 -10.77 10.21
C LEU A 57 -0.69 -10.40 11.43
N ARG A 58 -1.69 -9.52 11.24
CA ARG A 58 -2.63 -9.12 12.27
C ARG A 58 -3.44 -10.33 12.76
N GLU A 59 -3.91 -11.18 11.84
CA GLU A 59 -4.61 -12.42 12.17
C GLU A 59 -3.72 -13.37 12.99
N HIS A 60 -2.44 -13.49 12.62
CA HIS A 60 -1.48 -14.31 13.34
C HIS A 60 -1.21 -13.84 14.79
N LEU A 61 -1.25 -12.53 15.03
CA LEU A 61 -0.93 -11.92 16.33
C LEU A 61 -2.16 -11.75 17.24
N ILE A 62 -3.27 -11.27 16.67
CA ILE A 62 -4.47 -10.85 17.40
C ILE A 62 -5.79 -11.31 16.75
N GLY A 63 -5.72 -12.16 15.72
CA GLY A 63 -6.90 -12.70 15.04
C GLY A 63 -7.67 -13.75 15.85
N PRO A 64 -8.62 -14.44 15.20
CA PRO A 64 -9.44 -15.47 15.85
C PRO A 64 -8.63 -16.72 16.22
N LEU A 65 -7.61 -17.07 15.42
CA LEU A 65 -6.76 -18.25 15.61
C LEU A 65 -5.26 -17.88 15.62
N PRO A 66 -4.80 -17.09 16.60
CA PRO A 66 -3.41 -16.66 16.68
C PRO A 66 -2.53 -17.78 17.25
N LYS A 67 -1.23 -17.75 16.95
CA LYS A 67 -0.28 -18.65 17.63
C LYS A 67 -0.17 -18.21 19.09
N GLN A 68 -0.51 -19.07 20.05
CA GLN A 68 -0.70 -18.66 21.44
C GLN A 68 0.52 -17.96 22.06
N GLU A 69 1.74 -18.46 21.80
CA GLU A 69 2.98 -17.82 22.23
C GLU A 69 3.12 -16.39 21.68
N CYS A 70 2.82 -16.21 20.38
CA CYS A 70 2.89 -14.91 19.74
C CYS A 70 1.83 -13.95 20.28
N LYS A 71 0.61 -14.44 20.50
CA LYS A 71 -0.48 -13.68 21.11
C LYS A 71 -0.09 -13.18 22.51
N ASN A 72 0.45 -14.05 23.35
CA ASN A 72 0.81 -13.74 24.73
C ASN A 72 1.88 -12.64 24.79
N ILE A 73 2.95 -12.78 24.01
CA ILE A 73 4.03 -11.78 23.95
C ILE A 73 3.51 -10.47 23.32
N PHE A 74 2.73 -10.54 22.25
CA PHE A 74 2.16 -9.36 21.60
C PHE A 74 1.22 -8.59 22.52
N ASN A 75 0.42 -9.27 23.35
CA ASN A 75 -0.48 -8.60 24.28
C ASN A 75 0.27 -7.75 25.31
N ILE A 76 1.46 -8.17 25.73
CA ILE A 76 2.27 -7.48 26.73
C ILE A 76 3.15 -6.40 26.10
N ARG A 77 3.70 -6.65 24.91
CA ARG A 77 4.78 -5.82 24.32
C ARG A 77 4.47 -5.25 22.93
N GLY A 78 3.42 -5.72 22.27
CA GLY A 78 3.09 -5.39 20.89
C GLY A 78 2.19 -4.16 20.77
N CYS A 79 2.48 -3.27 19.83
CA CYS A 79 1.60 -2.15 19.51
C CYS A 79 0.51 -2.58 18.50
N ARG A 80 -0.78 -2.40 18.85
CA ARG A 80 -1.91 -2.80 17.98
C ARG A 80 -2.02 -2.00 16.68
N PHE A 81 -1.44 -0.80 16.63
CA PHE A 81 -1.44 0.06 15.45
C PHE A 81 -0.31 -0.30 14.50
N CYS A 82 0.95 -0.21 14.95
CA CYS A 82 2.10 -0.42 14.08
C CYS A 82 2.56 -1.89 13.97
N LEU A 83 2.03 -2.79 14.81
CA LEU A 83 2.39 -4.22 14.91
C LEU A 83 3.84 -4.49 15.37
N VAL A 84 4.57 -3.47 15.80
CA VAL A 84 5.92 -3.61 16.36
C VAL A 84 5.87 -4.23 17.75
N ILE A 85 6.82 -5.12 18.02
CA ILE A 85 7.09 -5.69 19.34
C ILE A 85 8.16 -4.83 20.02
N LEU A 86 7.89 -4.38 21.24
CA LEU A 86 8.79 -3.53 22.00
C LEU A 86 9.49 -4.32 23.12
N ASP A 87 10.54 -3.75 23.70
CA ASP A 87 11.39 -4.49 24.65
C ASP A 87 10.66 -4.80 25.96
N SER A 88 9.74 -3.94 26.39
CA SER A 88 9.01 -4.05 27.65
C SER A 88 7.58 -3.50 27.59
N SER A 89 6.77 -3.82 28.60
CA SER A 89 5.42 -3.27 28.76
C SER A 89 5.45 -1.73 28.90
N ASN A 90 6.42 -1.18 29.64
CA ASN A 90 6.60 0.27 29.78
C ASN A 90 6.95 0.94 28.44
N ALA A 91 7.84 0.33 27.64
CA ALA A 91 8.16 0.83 26.31
C ALA A 91 6.92 0.83 25.40
N ARG A 92 6.07 -0.20 25.51
CA ARG A 92 4.77 -0.27 24.82
C ARG A 92 3.84 0.86 25.21
N TRP A 93 3.67 1.10 26.51
CA TRP A 93 2.82 2.19 27.00
C TRP A 93 3.30 3.55 26.49
N ASN A 94 4.60 3.86 26.64
CA ASN A 94 5.22 5.08 26.13
C ASN A 94 5.07 5.23 24.60
N HIS A 95 5.21 4.12 23.87
CA HIS A 95 5.05 4.11 22.42
C HIS A 95 3.60 4.35 21.99
N GLN A 96 2.59 3.81 22.69
CA GLN A 96 1.19 3.92 22.26
C GLN A 96 0.71 5.37 22.22
N GLU A 97 1.12 6.18 23.20
CA GLU A 97 0.80 7.62 23.26
C GLU A 97 1.45 8.42 22.12
N ARG A 98 2.64 7.98 21.66
CA ARG A 98 3.43 8.67 20.62
C ARG A 98 3.43 7.94 19.29
N CYS A 99 2.64 6.88 19.17
CA CYS A 99 2.61 6.08 17.97
C CYS A 99 2.14 7.01 16.86
N GLN A 100 2.94 7.18 15.82
CA GLN A 100 2.59 8.04 14.68
C GLN A 100 1.31 7.57 13.96
N PHE A 101 0.76 6.43 14.37
CA PHE A 101 -0.46 5.81 13.87
C PHE A 101 -1.58 5.73 14.92
N SER A 102 -1.44 6.37 16.10
CA SER A 102 -2.55 6.57 17.04
C SER A 102 -3.31 7.85 16.68
N SER A 103 -4.63 7.82 16.83
CA SER A 103 -5.61 8.72 16.18
C SER A 103 -5.50 10.22 16.49
N LEU A 104 -4.65 10.64 17.43
CA LEU A 104 -4.71 11.97 18.03
C LEU A 104 -4.09 13.09 17.18
N SER A 105 -3.09 12.81 16.35
CA SER A 105 -2.41 13.83 15.53
C SER A 105 -2.92 13.90 14.09
N ALA A 106 -3.38 12.77 13.55
CA ALA A 106 -3.66 12.60 12.14
C ALA A 106 -5.01 13.19 11.70
N GLY A 107 -6.06 13.06 12.52
CA GLY A 107 -7.41 13.56 12.20
C GLY A 107 -7.60 15.06 12.45
N LEU A 108 -6.90 15.63 13.42
CA LEU A 108 -7.02 17.05 13.77
C LEU A 108 -6.40 17.96 12.70
N LEU A 109 -5.22 17.58 12.17
CA LEU A 109 -4.54 18.35 11.11
C LEU A 109 -5.33 18.35 9.79
N ALA A 110 -5.95 17.23 9.42
CA ALA A 110 -6.80 17.14 8.23
C ALA A 110 -8.06 18.02 8.37
N ARG A 111 -8.66 18.07 9.56
CA ARG A 111 -9.80 18.95 9.86
C ARG A 111 -9.43 20.43 9.88
N MET A 112 -8.24 20.77 10.38
CA MET A 112 -7.73 22.16 10.39
C MET A 112 -7.40 22.66 8.98
N ALA A 113 -6.87 21.81 8.11
CA ALA A 113 -6.63 22.15 6.70
C ALA A 113 -7.94 22.49 5.95
N ASN A 114 -9.04 21.77 6.24
CA ASN A 114 -10.37 22.05 5.67
C ASN A 114 -10.99 23.37 6.15
N LEU A 115 -10.47 23.98 7.23
CA LEU A 115 -10.95 25.27 7.74
C LEU A 115 -10.15 26.47 7.23
N GLY A 116 -9.15 26.27 6.37
CA GLY A 116 -8.32 27.36 5.84
C GLY A 116 -7.42 28.03 6.88
N ILE A 117 -7.26 27.42 8.06
CA ILE A 117 -6.41 27.92 9.15
C ILE A 117 -5.10 27.14 9.12
N ARG A 118 -4.13 27.60 8.32
CA ARG A 118 -2.71 27.29 8.55
C ARG A 118 -1.95 28.60 8.69
N ASP A 119 -1.49 28.83 9.91
CA ASP A 119 -0.53 29.86 10.27
C ASP A 119 0.76 29.71 9.45
N ASN A 120 1.33 30.86 9.11
CA ASN A 120 2.57 31.10 8.36
C ASN A 120 3.84 30.52 9.03
N LEU A 121 3.92 29.20 9.25
CA LEU A 121 5.07 28.55 9.90
C LEU A 121 5.65 27.35 9.14
N THR A 122 5.48 27.27 7.82
CA THR A 122 6.37 26.45 6.99
C THR A 122 7.50 27.33 6.47
N ILE A 123 8.61 27.31 7.21
CA ILE A 123 9.90 27.81 6.78
C ILE A 123 10.23 27.13 5.44
N ASP A 124 10.37 27.94 4.39
CA ASP A 124 11.03 27.59 3.15
C ASP A 124 12.46 27.15 3.47
N ASN A 125 12.68 25.85 3.58
CA ASN A 125 14.02 25.31 3.48
C ASN A 125 14.32 25.10 1.99
N GLY A 126 14.81 26.18 1.38
CA GLY A 126 15.57 26.14 0.14
C GLY A 126 16.77 25.22 0.30
N GLY A 127 16.59 23.96 -0.07
CA GLY A 127 17.63 22.96 -0.15
C GLY A 127 17.24 21.99 -1.26
N THR A 128 17.96 22.06 -2.38
CA THR A 128 17.96 21.13 -3.52
C THR A 128 17.36 19.75 -3.22
N ARG A 129 16.08 19.53 -3.56
CA ARG A 129 15.44 18.21 -3.55
C ARG A 129 15.36 17.66 -4.96
N SER A 130 16.48 17.09 -5.41
CA SER A 130 16.52 16.26 -6.61
C SER A 130 16.11 14.82 -6.22
N GLY A 131 14.81 14.59 -6.05
CA GLY A 131 14.18 13.29 -5.78
C GLY A 131 12.69 13.34 -6.15
N PRO A 132 12.07 12.21 -6.54
CA PRO A 132 10.73 12.19 -7.14
C PRO A 132 9.65 12.68 -6.16
N GLN A 133 9.06 13.84 -6.45
CA GLN A 133 7.95 14.43 -5.68
C GLN A 133 6.70 13.55 -5.82
N VAL A 134 6.34 12.79 -4.79
CA VAL A 134 5.13 11.94 -4.83
C VAL A 134 3.87 12.80 -4.72
N VAL A 135 2.81 12.42 -5.44
CA VAL A 135 1.48 13.04 -5.36
C VAL A 135 0.41 11.99 -5.16
N ALA A 136 -0.64 12.31 -4.40
CA ALA A 136 -1.82 11.45 -4.30
C ALA A 136 -3.00 12.04 -5.06
N LEU A 137 -3.80 11.18 -5.70
CA LEU A 137 -4.98 11.55 -6.47
C LEU A 137 -6.19 10.72 -6.01
N ALA A 138 -7.34 11.38 -5.92
CA ALA A 138 -8.63 10.72 -5.75
C ALA A 138 -9.73 11.53 -6.43
N CYS A 139 -10.77 10.81 -6.89
CA CYS A 139 -11.92 11.39 -7.54
C CYS A 139 -13.23 11.10 -6.78
N LYS A 140 -14.25 11.90 -7.07
CA LYS A 140 -15.65 11.56 -6.79
C LYS A 140 -16.43 11.50 -8.09
N MET A 141 -17.20 10.42 -8.19
CA MET A 141 -17.94 10.08 -9.40
C MET A 141 -19.43 10.34 -9.20
N VAL A 142 -20.08 10.82 -10.25
CA VAL A 142 -21.54 10.83 -10.41
C VAL A 142 -21.94 9.82 -11.48
N GLY A 143 -23.21 9.45 -11.52
CA GLY A 143 -23.80 8.56 -12.51
C GLY A 143 -24.32 9.31 -13.74
N GLY A 144 -24.01 8.78 -14.91
CA GLY A 144 -24.61 9.15 -16.19
C GLY A 144 -25.19 7.93 -16.91
N GLY A 145 -25.62 8.14 -18.16
CA GLY A 145 -26.37 7.13 -18.92
C GLY A 145 -27.84 7.06 -18.49
N SER A 146 -28.65 6.31 -19.24
CA SER A 146 -30.10 6.21 -19.01
C SER A 146 -30.47 5.64 -17.64
N ASP A 147 -29.59 4.83 -17.05
CA ASP A 147 -29.78 4.14 -15.78
C ASP A 147 -28.87 4.66 -14.64
N GLY A 148 -28.01 5.65 -14.91
CA GLY A 148 -27.07 6.18 -13.93
C GLY A 148 -25.89 5.26 -13.59
N SER A 149 -25.70 4.18 -14.36
CA SER A 149 -24.65 3.18 -14.12
C SER A 149 -23.25 3.65 -14.56
N LEU A 150 -23.16 4.62 -15.48
CA LEU A 150 -21.89 5.11 -15.98
C LEU A 150 -21.24 6.06 -14.98
N ASP A 151 -20.07 5.71 -14.46
CA ASP A 151 -19.29 6.61 -13.61
C ASP A 151 -18.68 7.75 -14.43
N LEU A 152 -18.92 8.98 -13.99
CA LEU A 152 -18.35 10.21 -14.55
C LEU A 152 -17.62 10.97 -13.44
N CYS A 153 -16.37 11.35 -13.69
CA CYS A 153 -15.64 12.20 -12.75
C CYS A 153 -16.32 13.56 -12.63
N ALA A 154 -16.64 13.96 -11.39
CA ALA A 154 -17.31 15.22 -11.08
C ALA A 154 -16.52 16.09 -10.09
N ARG A 155 -15.59 15.49 -9.34
CA ARG A 155 -14.66 16.22 -8.46
C ARG A 155 -13.34 15.46 -8.41
N VAL A 156 -12.23 16.16 -8.45
CA VAL A 156 -10.88 15.58 -8.33
C VAL A 156 -10.06 16.38 -7.32
N CYS A 157 -9.21 15.69 -6.58
CA CYS A 157 -8.23 16.29 -5.68
C CYS A 157 -6.85 15.65 -5.92
N LEU A 158 -5.81 16.49 -5.92
CA LEU A 158 -4.41 16.11 -5.88
C LEU A 158 -3.74 16.82 -4.72
N ILE A 159 -2.94 16.08 -3.96
CA ILE A 159 -2.11 16.60 -2.87
C ILE A 159 -0.64 16.24 -3.06
N ASP A 160 0.25 17.01 -2.45
CA ASP A 160 1.66 16.66 -2.30
C ASP A 160 1.92 15.73 -1.08
N GLU A 161 3.17 15.32 -0.89
CA GLU A 161 3.60 14.50 0.26
C GLU A 161 3.37 15.16 1.63
N SER A 162 3.24 16.49 1.68
CA SER A 162 3.04 17.27 2.90
C SER A 162 1.55 17.50 3.19
N GLU A 163 0.68 16.78 2.49
CA GLU A 163 -0.78 16.87 2.59
C GLU A 163 -1.35 18.21 2.10
N ASN A 164 -0.58 19.00 1.36
CA ASN A 164 -1.08 20.25 0.79
C ASN A 164 -1.82 19.99 -0.52
N ILE A 165 -2.96 20.65 -0.70
CA ILE A 165 -3.71 20.60 -1.95
C ILE A 165 -2.93 21.36 -3.03
N ILE A 166 -2.52 20.65 -4.07
CA ILE A 166 -1.87 21.25 -5.24
C ILE A 166 -2.85 21.48 -6.39
N PHE A 167 -3.93 20.69 -6.44
CA PHE A 167 -5.01 20.87 -7.41
C PHE A 167 -6.30 20.25 -6.88
N HIS A 168 -7.38 21.03 -6.87
CA HIS A 168 -8.71 20.51 -6.59
C HIS A 168 -9.71 21.27 -7.47
N THR A 169 -10.68 20.56 -8.04
CA THR A 169 -11.73 21.20 -8.84
C THR A 169 -12.93 20.29 -8.99
N TYR A 170 -14.09 20.90 -9.25
CA TYR A 170 -15.19 20.21 -9.91
C TYR A 170 -14.86 20.00 -11.39
N VAL A 171 -15.30 18.86 -11.92
CA VAL A 171 -15.07 18.44 -13.31
C VAL A 171 -16.41 18.46 -14.03
N LYS A 172 -16.48 19.14 -15.17
CA LYS A 172 -17.68 19.15 -16.01
C LYS A 172 -17.80 17.80 -16.74
N PRO A 173 -18.83 16.98 -16.44
CA PRO A 173 -18.98 15.67 -17.07
C PRO A 173 -19.24 15.79 -18.58
N PRO A 174 -18.75 14.85 -19.41
CA PRO A 174 -18.88 14.91 -20.87
C PRO A 174 -20.31 14.61 -21.37
N ILE A 175 -21.11 13.94 -20.55
CA ILE A 175 -22.53 13.61 -20.81
C ILE A 175 -23.40 14.08 -19.64
N PRO A 176 -24.72 14.20 -19.82
CA PRO A 176 -25.63 14.59 -18.74
C PRO A 176 -25.56 13.64 -17.53
N VAL A 177 -25.56 14.23 -16.33
CA VAL A 177 -25.62 13.51 -15.06
C VAL A 177 -27.06 13.12 -14.78
N THR A 178 -27.30 11.82 -14.58
CA THR A 178 -28.61 11.26 -14.24
C THR A 178 -28.72 10.86 -12.76
N ASN A 179 -27.58 10.65 -12.09
CA ASN A 179 -27.54 10.34 -10.67
C ASN A 179 -26.36 11.03 -9.98
N TYR A 180 -26.60 12.04 -9.15
CA TYR A 180 -25.54 12.79 -8.46
C TYR A 180 -24.92 12.05 -7.27
N ARG A 181 -25.54 10.94 -6.81
CA ARG A 181 -25.11 10.17 -5.63
C ARG A 181 -24.96 11.07 -4.39
N TYR A 182 -25.96 11.91 -4.16
CA TYR A 182 -25.95 13.01 -3.18
C TYR A 182 -25.48 12.57 -1.78
N GLU A 183 -25.95 11.42 -1.30
CA GLU A 183 -25.62 10.89 0.03
C GLU A 183 -24.12 10.65 0.21
N THR A 184 -23.43 10.26 -0.87
CA THR A 184 -22.01 9.92 -0.86
C THR A 184 -21.14 11.09 -1.29
N THR A 185 -21.55 11.87 -2.30
CA THR A 185 -20.69 12.87 -2.95
C THR A 185 -20.96 14.30 -2.50
N GLY A 186 -22.18 14.59 -2.03
CA GLY A 186 -22.63 15.96 -1.77
C GLY A 186 -22.67 16.88 -3.00
N ILE A 187 -22.45 16.35 -4.21
CA ILE A 187 -22.32 17.15 -5.44
C ILE A 187 -23.71 17.59 -5.89
N ARG A 188 -23.87 18.90 -6.13
CA ARG A 188 -25.10 19.49 -6.65
C ARG A 188 -24.94 19.96 -8.10
N PRO A 189 -26.03 20.03 -8.89
CA PRO A 189 -26.00 20.53 -10.27
C PRO A 189 -25.34 21.90 -10.39
N GLU A 190 -25.56 22.78 -9.41
CA GLU A 190 -24.97 24.11 -9.35
C GLU A 190 -23.43 24.09 -9.39
N TYR A 191 -22.80 23.11 -8.73
CA TYR A 191 -21.33 22.98 -8.70
C TYR A 191 -20.75 22.55 -10.05
N LEU A 192 -21.55 21.92 -10.91
CA LEU A 192 -21.11 21.42 -12.21
C LEU A 192 -21.38 22.40 -13.36
N ARG A 193 -22.13 23.48 -13.11
CA ARG A 193 -22.56 24.44 -14.14
C ARG A 193 -21.36 25.16 -14.77
N ASP A 194 -20.47 25.65 -13.92
CA ASP A 194 -19.24 26.38 -14.27
C ASP A 194 -17.97 25.55 -13.97
N ALA A 195 -18.12 24.23 -13.84
CA ALA A 195 -17.01 23.32 -13.57
C ALA A 195 -16.00 23.28 -14.73
N MET A 196 -14.76 22.92 -14.39
CA MET A 196 -13.67 22.86 -15.35
C MET A 196 -13.92 21.74 -16.37
N PRO A 197 -13.81 22.01 -17.69
CA PRO A 197 -13.94 20.97 -18.71
C PRO A 197 -12.89 19.87 -18.52
N LEU A 198 -13.29 18.61 -18.73
CA LEU A 198 -12.44 17.43 -18.53
C LEU A 198 -11.06 17.57 -19.23
N ARG A 199 -11.02 18.09 -20.46
CA ARG A 199 -9.77 18.32 -21.21
C ARG A 199 -8.80 19.30 -20.54
N GLN A 200 -9.31 20.28 -19.80
CA GLN A 200 -8.46 21.19 -19.03
C GLN A 200 -7.95 20.51 -17.75
N VAL A 201 -8.81 19.73 -17.10
CA VAL A 201 -8.45 18.91 -15.92
C VAL A 201 -7.36 17.91 -16.27
N GLN A 202 -7.51 17.18 -17.37
CA GLN A 202 -6.52 16.25 -17.93
C GLN A 202 -5.15 16.89 -18.08
N ARG A 203 -5.07 18.04 -18.77
CA ARG A 203 -3.81 18.76 -18.97
C ARG A 203 -3.17 19.15 -17.65
N LYS A 204 -3.93 19.75 -16.73
CA LYS A 204 -3.39 20.15 -15.42
C LYS A 204 -2.83 18.95 -14.64
N ILE A 205 -3.55 17.84 -14.60
CA ILE A 205 -3.08 16.63 -13.91
C ILE A 205 -1.82 16.09 -14.59
N GLN A 206 -1.80 15.99 -15.92
CA GLN A 206 -0.62 15.55 -16.66
C GLN A 206 0.59 16.47 -16.41
N ASP A 207 0.39 17.79 -16.37
CA ASP A 207 1.45 18.76 -16.06
C ASP A 207 2.05 18.49 -14.67
N PHE A 208 1.21 18.23 -13.66
CA PHE A 208 1.68 17.87 -12.32
C PHE A 208 2.42 16.52 -12.30
N LEU A 209 1.90 15.49 -12.98
CA LEU A 209 2.48 14.15 -12.97
C LEU A 209 3.79 14.05 -13.76
N CYS A 210 3.83 14.71 -14.92
CA CYS A 210 4.98 14.69 -15.82
C CYS A 210 6.08 15.63 -15.32
N ASN A 211 5.72 16.74 -14.66
CA ASN A 211 6.65 17.68 -14.04
C ASN A 211 7.79 18.11 -14.99
N GLY A 212 7.41 18.47 -16.22
CA GLY A 212 8.33 18.88 -17.28
C GLY A 212 8.99 17.73 -18.07
N GLU A 213 8.81 16.47 -17.67
CA GLU A 213 9.29 15.33 -18.45
C GLU A 213 8.29 14.85 -19.49
N PRO A 214 8.71 14.56 -20.73
CA PRO A 214 7.81 13.97 -21.69
C PRO A 214 7.51 12.50 -21.32
N MET A 215 6.25 12.08 -21.47
CA MET A 215 5.74 10.75 -21.07
C MET A 215 6.63 9.57 -21.50
N TRP A 216 7.19 9.61 -22.72
CA TRP A 216 8.05 8.56 -23.27
C TRP A 216 9.44 8.45 -22.63
N LYS A 217 9.91 9.52 -21.96
CA LYS A 217 11.16 9.53 -21.20
C LYS A 217 10.98 9.12 -19.75
N ILE A 218 9.76 8.97 -19.25
CA ILE A 218 9.54 8.62 -17.84
C ILE A 218 10.22 7.28 -17.55
N ARG A 219 11.03 7.28 -16.49
CA ARG A 219 11.74 6.11 -15.96
C ARG A 219 11.44 5.98 -14.47
N PRO A 220 11.48 4.77 -13.90
CA PRO A 220 11.28 4.57 -12.46
C PRO A 220 12.29 5.33 -11.58
N LYS A 221 13.47 5.67 -12.13
CA LYS A 221 14.56 6.36 -11.42
C LYS A 221 15.23 7.38 -12.34
N GLY A 222 15.72 8.47 -11.76
CA GLY A 222 16.57 9.46 -12.44
C GLY A 222 15.83 10.49 -13.30
N GLY A 223 14.51 10.63 -13.12
CA GLY A 223 13.70 11.66 -13.78
C GLY A 223 12.92 12.54 -12.79
N ASN A 224 12.31 13.60 -13.30
CA ASN A 224 11.48 14.56 -12.56
C ASN A 224 10.00 14.17 -12.47
N ALA A 225 9.55 13.14 -13.22
CA ALA A 225 8.18 12.65 -13.15
C ALA A 225 7.80 12.20 -11.74
N ARG A 226 6.55 12.47 -11.34
CA ARG A 226 6.05 12.30 -9.98
C ARG A 226 5.41 10.94 -9.77
N ILE A 227 5.75 10.25 -8.68
CA ILE A 227 5.07 9.01 -8.33
C ILE A 227 3.60 9.32 -7.99
N LEU A 228 2.67 8.57 -8.60
CA LEU A 228 1.24 8.72 -8.38
C LEU A 228 0.73 7.69 -7.38
N VAL A 229 0.20 8.16 -6.26
CA VAL A 229 -0.39 7.35 -5.18
C VAL A 229 -1.91 7.46 -5.21
N GLY A 230 -2.61 6.38 -4.88
CA GLY A 230 -4.07 6.40 -4.76
C GLY A 230 -4.66 5.05 -4.36
N HIS A 231 -5.97 4.90 -4.56
CA HIS A 231 -6.70 3.68 -4.25
C HIS A 231 -7.68 3.32 -5.37
N GLY A 232 -7.36 2.28 -6.13
CA GLY A 232 -8.15 1.89 -7.31
C GLY A 232 -7.95 2.86 -8.48
N LEU A 233 -6.71 3.30 -8.69
CA LEU A 233 -6.37 4.37 -9.63
C LEU A 233 -6.72 4.05 -11.08
N ASP A 234 -6.80 2.78 -11.47
CA ASP A 234 -7.29 2.40 -12.80
C ASP A 234 -8.66 3.03 -13.10
N HIS A 235 -9.56 3.01 -12.11
CA HIS A 235 -10.90 3.57 -12.28
C HIS A 235 -10.85 5.09 -12.41
N ASP A 236 -10.10 5.75 -11.52
CA ASP A 236 -9.97 7.21 -11.53
C ASP A 236 -9.33 7.71 -12.84
N LEU A 237 -8.25 7.06 -13.27
CA LEU A 237 -7.51 7.40 -14.49
C LEU A 237 -8.34 7.12 -15.76
N ASP A 238 -9.11 6.03 -15.80
CA ASP A 238 -10.05 5.75 -16.89
C ASP A 238 -11.11 6.86 -17.00
N ARG A 239 -11.73 7.25 -15.89
CA ARG A 239 -12.76 8.31 -15.89
C ARG A 239 -12.20 9.70 -16.19
N LEU A 240 -10.93 9.92 -15.87
CA LEU A 240 -10.21 11.11 -16.26
C LEU A 240 -9.67 11.03 -17.71
N GLN A 241 -9.65 9.85 -18.32
CA GLN A 241 -8.97 9.53 -19.59
C GLN A 241 -7.50 9.97 -19.59
N ILE A 242 -6.77 9.62 -18.53
CA ILE A 242 -5.35 9.92 -18.35
C ILE A 242 -4.58 8.60 -18.36
N GLU A 243 -3.60 8.50 -19.24
CA GLU A 243 -2.61 7.42 -19.18
C GLU A 243 -1.39 7.86 -18.37
N TYR A 244 -0.89 6.96 -17.52
CA TYR A 244 0.33 7.18 -16.74
C TYR A 244 1.13 5.88 -16.61
N PRO A 245 2.49 5.91 -16.67
CA PRO A 245 3.28 4.68 -16.65
C PRO A 245 3.06 3.88 -15.37
N ALA A 246 2.69 2.60 -15.51
CA ALA A 246 2.37 1.73 -14.37
C ALA A 246 3.51 1.62 -13.34
N VAL A 247 4.77 1.75 -13.78
CA VAL A 247 5.95 1.76 -12.91
C VAL A 247 6.02 2.96 -11.97
N MET A 248 5.32 4.06 -12.28
CA MET A 248 5.21 5.26 -11.45
C MET A 248 3.94 5.28 -10.60
N ILE A 249 3.09 4.25 -10.68
CA ILE A 249 1.85 4.15 -9.92
C ILE A 249 2.07 3.35 -8.63
N ARG A 250 1.46 3.81 -7.55
CA ARG A 250 1.46 3.20 -6.21
C ARG A 250 0.02 3.09 -5.74
N ASP A 251 -0.66 2.05 -6.22
CA ASP A 251 -2.07 1.81 -5.90
C ASP A 251 -2.21 0.94 -4.64
N THR A 252 -2.76 1.52 -3.58
CA THR A 252 -2.98 0.85 -2.29
C THR A 252 -3.97 -0.31 -2.36
N SER A 253 -4.85 -0.36 -3.37
CA SER A 253 -5.81 -1.45 -3.59
C SER A 253 -5.16 -2.70 -4.19
N LYS A 254 -4.00 -2.54 -4.86
CA LYS A 254 -3.26 -3.59 -5.56
C LYS A 254 -1.94 -3.97 -4.89
N TYR A 255 -1.52 -3.23 -3.86
CA TYR A 255 -0.25 -3.47 -3.19
C TYR A 255 -0.34 -4.70 -2.28
N PRO A 256 0.37 -5.83 -2.56
CA PRO A 256 0.12 -7.10 -1.87
C PRO A 256 0.17 -7.04 -0.34
N PRO A 257 1.07 -6.27 0.30
CA PRO A 257 1.06 -6.10 1.76
C PRO A 257 -0.23 -5.52 2.34
N LEU A 258 -1.01 -4.77 1.56
CA LEU A 258 -2.29 -4.16 1.95
C LEU A 258 -3.52 -4.96 1.47
N MET A 259 -3.34 -5.96 0.62
CA MET A 259 -4.44 -6.77 0.09
C MET A 259 -4.94 -7.80 1.12
N LYS A 260 -6.15 -8.31 0.86
CA LYS A 260 -6.71 -9.42 1.63
C LYS A 260 -5.91 -10.70 1.42
N THR A 261 -6.02 -11.62 2.37
CA THR A 261 -5.49 -12.99 2.21
C THR A 261 -6.08 -13.70 0.98
N SER A 262 -7.30 -13.32 0.57
CA SER A 262 -7.95 -13.80 -0.67
C SER A 262 -7.42 -13.18 -1.96
N LYS A 263 -6.41 -12.29 -1.90
CA LYS A 263 -5.90 -11.48 -3.02
C LYS A 263 -6.94 -10.51 -3.61
N LEU A 264 -8.01 -10.20 -2.87
CA LEU A 264 -8.93 -9.12 -3.20
C LEU A 264 -8.48 -7.81 -2.55
N SER A 265 -8.92 -6.69 -3.12
CA SER A 265 -8.66 -5.38 -2.53
C SER A 265 -9.43 -5.22 -1.21
N ASN A 266 -8.80 -4.50 -0.28
CA ASN A 266 -9.47 -3.94 0.88
C ASN A 266 -10.04 -2.57 0.52
N SER A 267 -11.13 -2.14 1.18
CA SER A 267 -11.61 -0.77 1.00
C SER A 267 -10.64 0.21 1.65
N LEU A 268 -10.52 1.42 1.10
CA LEU A 268 -9.71 2.48 1.70
C LEU A 268 -10.14 2.78 3.13
N LYS A 269 -11.45 2.75 3.41
CA LYS A 269 -12.01 2.89 4.77
C LYS A 269 -11.44 1.84 5.74
N TYR A 270 -11.43 0.57 5.34
CA TYR A 270 -10.83 -0.49 6.16
C TYR A 270 -9.33 -0.28 6.35
N LEU A 271 -8.59 0.00 5.27
CA LEU A 271 -7.14 0.21 5.35
C LEU A 271 -6.79 1.38 6.28
N THR A 272 -7.52 2.48 6.18
CA THR A 272 -7.32 3.67 7.01
C THR A 272 -7.57 3.34 8.48
N GLN A 273 -8.70 2.71 8.79
CA GLN A 273 -9.01 2.34 10.16
C GLN A 273 -8.00 1.33 10.73
N ALA A 274 -7.65 0.30 9.95
CA ALA A 274 -6.79 -0.79 10.38
C ALA A 274 -5.32 -0.39 10.51
N TYR A 275 -4.82 0.54 9.68
CA TYR A 275 -3.39 0.85 9.59
C TYR A 275 -3.02 2.28 9.98
N LEU A 276 -3.98 3.20 9.98
CA LEU A 276 -3.80 4.60 10.39
C LEU A 276 -4.62 4.98 11.63
N GLY A 277 -5.60 4.16 12.02
CA GLY A 277 -6.32 4.30 13.29
C GLY A 277 -7.39 5.38 13.34
N TYR A 278 -7.89 5.83 12.18
CA TYR A 278 -9.00 6.79 12.11
C TYR A 278 -9.98 6.43 10.99
N ASP A 279 -11.22 6.90 11.14
CA ASP A 279 -12.29 6.71 10.17
C ASP A 279 -12.27 7.80 9.09
N ILE A 280 -12.58 7.40 7.86
CA ILE A 280 -12.84 8.27 6.71
C ILE A 280 -14.17 7.89 6.07
N GLN A 281 -14.64 8.70 5.13
CA GLN A 281 -15.84 8.42 4.35
C GLN A 281 -17.07 8.26 5.27
N THR A 282 -17.15 9.09 6.31
CA THR A 282 -18.29 9.17 7.22
C THR A 282 -19.25 10.25 6.72
N GLY A 283 -20.34 9.83 6.07
CA GLY A 283 -21.27 10.74 5.41
C GLY A 283 -20.77 11.14 4.01
N ILE A 284 -20.79 12.44 3.71
CA ILE A 284 -20.30 12.97 2.44
C ILE A 284 -18.79 12.76 2.35
N GLN A 285 -18.35 12.12 1.26
CA GLN A 285 -16.96 11.77 1.03
C GLN A 285 -16.24 12.89 0.28
N ASP A 286 -15.19 13.43 0.88
CA ASP A 286 -14.30 14.39 0.23
C ASP A 286 -13.10 13.67 -0.41
N PRO A 287 -12.76 13.92 -1.70
CA PRO A 287 -11.58 13.32 -2.31
C PRO A 287 -10.27 13.74 -1.62
N TYR A 288 -10.22 14.86 -0.91
CA TYR A 288 -9.05 15.24 -0.10
C TYR A 288 -8.77 14.23 1.02
N GLU A 289 -9.79 13.77 1.75
CA GLU A 289 -9.62 12.78 2.82
C GLU A 289 -9.04 11.47 2.27
N ASP A 290 -9.49 11.05 1.09
CA ASP A 290 -8.99 9.84 0.42
C ASP A 290 -7.54 10.02 -0.05
N CYS A 291 -7.18 11.20 -0.58
CA CYS A 291 -5.80 11.52 -0.94
C CYS A 291 -4.88 11.45 0.29
N VAL A 292 -5.27 12.06 1.41
CA VAL A 292 -4.49 12.04 2.65
C VAL A 292 -4.34 10.62 3.19
N ALA A 293 -5.43 9.84 3.21
CA ALA A 293 -5.38 8.45 3.65
C ALA A 293 -4.43 7.59 2.80
N THR A 294 -4.51 7.70 1.47
CA THR A 294 -3.63 6.95 0.57
C THR A 294 -2.17 7.40 0.66
N MET A 295 -1.91 8.71 0.77
CA MET A 295 -0.56 9.25 0.98
C MET A 295 0.07 8.75 2.28
N ARG A 296 -0.70 8.71 3.37
CA ARG A 296 -0.24 8.19 4.66
C ARG A 296 0.01 6.69 4.63
N LEU A 297 -0.87 5.92 3.98
CA LEU A 297 -0.64 4.48 3.74
C LEU A 297 0.64 4.26 2.92
N TYR A 298 0.82 5.00 1.83
CA TYR A 298 2.03 4.95 1.02
C TYR A 298 3.28 5.26 1.85
N THR A 299 3.27 6.37 2.58
CA THR A 299 4.40 6.80 3.44
C THR A 299 4.75 5.72 4.47
N ARG A 300 3.76 5.07 5.07
CA ARG A 300 3.95 3.97 6.02
C ARG A 300 4.60 2.73 5.37
N MET A 301 4.22 2.40 4.13
CA MET A 301 4.81 1.28 3.40
C MET A 301 6.22 1.63 2.88
N ARG A 302 6.41 2.88 2.47
CA ARG A 302 7.69 3.45 2.04
C ARG A 302 8.72 3.50 3.18
N SER A 303 8.28 3.68 4.43
CA SER A 303 9.15 3.73 5.60
C SER A 303 9.57 2.36 6.15
N GLN A 304 9.17 1.24 5.53
CA GLN A 304 9.54 -0.09 6.02
C GLN A 304 11.05 -0.33 5.89
N ALA A 305 11.67 -0.83 6.96
CA ALA A 305 13.12 -1.06 7.03
C ALA A 305 13.49 -2.47 6.53
N HIS A 306 13.39 -2.69 5.22
CA HIS A 306 13.83 -3.95 4.60
C HIS A 306 15.33 -3.93 4.26
N LYS A 307 15.99 -5.10 4.36
CA LYS A 307 17.33 -5.32 3.81
C LYS A 307 17.25 -5.32 2.28
N ILE A 308 18.24 -4.77 1.58
CA ILE A 308 18.31 -4.87 0.12
C ILE A 308 18.86 -6.24 -0.22
N GLU A 309 18.12 -6.99 -1.01
CA GLU A 309 18.60 -8.20 -1.65
C GLU A 309 18.89 -7.90 -3.12
N TYR A 310 20.07 -8.30 -3.59
CA TYR A 310 20.43 -8.28 -4.99
C TYR A 310 20.26 -9.69 -5.60
N PRO A 311 19.84 -9.82 -6.87
CA PRO A 311 19.38 -8.75 -7.77
C PRO A 311 17.99 -8.21 -7.40
N LEU A 312 17.72 -6.95 -7.75
CA LEU A 312 16.45 -6.27 -7.45
C LEU A 312 15.27 -6.90 -8.21
N VAL A 313 14.03 -6.68 -7.74
CA VAL A 313 12.79 -7.18 -8.37
C VAL A 313 12.61 -6.71 -9.83
N SER A 314 13.20 -5.56 -10.18
CA SER A 314 13.19 -5.02 -11.54
C SER A 314 14.12 -5.76 -12.51
N ASP A 315 14.94 -6.71 -12.03
CA ASP A 315 15.83 -7.50 -12.88
C ASP A 315 15.03 -8.60 -13.62
N PRO A 316 15.11 -8.68 -14.96
CA PRO A 316 14.48 -9.74 -15.74
C PRO A 316 14.84 -11.17 -15.28
N GLN A 317 16.01 -11.37 -14.67
CA GLN A 317 16.46 -12.66 -14.13
C GLN A 317 15.63 -13.14 -12.93
N ASN A 318 14.86 -12.24 -12.30
CA ASN A 318 14.12 -12.51 -11.07
C ASN A 318 12.72 -13.12 -11.31
N ARG A 319 12.24 -13.13 -12.56
CA ARG A 319 10.87 -13.57 -12.87
C ARG A 319 10.62 -15.06 -12.74
N ASN A 320 11.63 -15.89 -12.48
CA ASN A 320 11.43 -17.33 -12.36
C ASN A 320 12.52 -18.04 -11.54
N THR A 321 12.61 -17.78 -10.23
CA THR A 321 13.57 -18.49 -9.36
C THR A 321 13.28 -19.99 -9.27
N PHE A 322 12.02 -20.40 -9.40
CA PHE A 322 11.56 -21.78 -9.26
C PHE A 322 10.99 -22.37 -10.57
N PRO A 323 11.76 -22.40 -11.67
CA PRO A 323 11.25 -22.89 -12.93
C PRO A 323 11.04 -24.42 -12.88
N SER A 324 10.07 -24.93 -13.63
CA SER A 324 9.73 -26.36 -13.63
C SER A 324 10.91 -27.27 -14.04
N TRP A 325 11.80 -26.79 -14.91
CA TRP A 325 12.97 -27.57 -15.36
C TRP A 325 14.04 -27.78 -14.27
N ARG A 326 14.00 -27.03 -13.15
CA ARG A 326 14.89 -27.25 -11.98
C ARG A 326 14.27 -28.13 -10.89
N GLN A 327 13.15 -28.81 -11.15
CA GLN A 327 12.41 -29.56 -10.11
C GLN A 327 13.29 -30.50 -9.28
N THR A 328 14.10 -31.35 -9.93
CA THR A 328 14.98 -32.31 -9.24
C THR A 328 16.07 -31.64 -8.40
N GLU A 329 16.55 -30.46 -8.83
CA GLU A 329 17.52 -29.69 -8.07
C GLU A 329 16.87 -29.06 -6.84
N LEU A 330 15.68 -28.46 -7.01
CA LEU A 330 14.91 -27.84 -5.95
C LEU A 330 14.53 -28.87 -4.87
N GLU A 331 14.09 -30.07 -5.25
CA GLU A 331 13.76 -31.14 -4.30
C GLU A 331 14.96 -31.63 -3.47
N ARG A 332 16.19 -31.35 -3.89
CA ARG A 332 17.42 -31.64 -3.13
C ARG A 332 17.84 -30.50 -2.20
N MET A 333 17.25 -29.31 -2.35
CA MET A 333 17.55 -28.16 -1.51
C MET A 333 16.85 -28.26 -0.16
N THR A 334 17.49 -27.70 0.87
CA THR A 334 16.87 -27.46 2.16
C THR A 334 15.82 -26.33 2.07
N PRO A 335 14.82 -26.29 2.97
CA PRO A 335 13.85 -25.19 3.01
C PRO A 335 14.50 -23.81 3.15
N GLU A 336 15.63 -23.70 3.86
CA GLU A 336 16.40 -22.48 4.04
C GLU A 336 17.08 -22.04 2.74
N GLN A 337 17.67 -22.97 2.00
CA GLN A 337 18.25 -22.69 0.67
C GLN A 337 17.19 -22.24 -0.33
N MET A 338 16.00 -22.86 -0.31
CA MET A 338 14.87 -22.41 -1.13
C MET A 338 14.46 -20.98 -0.78
N LEU A 339 14.42 -20.63 0.51
CA LEU A 339 14.09 -19.27 0.94
C LEU A 339 15.15 -18.26 0.49
N GLU A 340 16.43 -18.61 0.58
CA GLU A 340 17.55 -17.73 0.20
C GLU A 340 17.55 -17.37 -1.29
N ILE A 341 17.09 -18.25 -2.16
CA ILE A 341 16.95 -17.95 -3.59
C ILE A 341 15.61 -17.27 -3.91
N SER A 342 14.59 -17.40 -3.03
CA SER A 342 13.26 -16.81 -3.25
C SER A 342 13.31 -15.28 -3.24
N ARG A 343 12.43 -14.67 -4.04
CA ARG A 343 12.40 -13.23 -4.28
C ARG A 343 10.96 -12.76 -4.37
N SER A 344 10.76 -11.48 -4.11
CA SER A 344 9.42 -10.86 -4.08
C SER A 344 8.79 -10.82 -5.47
N ASP A 345 7.51 -11.15 -5.56
CA ASP A 345 6.69 -11.01 -6.77
C ASP A 345 6.11 -9.60 -6.96
N TYR A 346 6.48 -8.64 -6.10
CA TYR A 346 5.99 -7.27 -6.18
C TYR A 346 7.09 -6.25 -5.88
N TYR A 347 6.92 -5.04 -6.42
CA TYR A 347 7.81 -3.92 -6.13
C TYR A 347 7.48 -3.33 -4.75
N CYS A 348 8.38 -3.51 -3.77
CA CYS A 348 8.19 -2.98 -2.43
C CYS A 348 8.42 -1.46 -2.40
N TRP A 349 7.47 -0.70 -1.85
CA TRP A 349 7.54 0.76 -1.82
C TRP A 349 8.66 1.31 -0.92
N CYS A 350 9.27 0.47 -0.07
CA CYS A 350 10.48 0.86 0.66
C CYS A 350 11.67 1.20 -0.25
N LEU A 351 11.63 0.72 -1.50
CA LEU A 351 12.64 0.99 -2.53
C LEU A 351 12.53 2.41 -3.10
N ASP A 352 11.41 3.12 -2.87
CA ASP A 352 11.23 4.52 -3.28
C ASP A 352 11.99 5.49 -2.37
N SER A 353 12.28 5.13 -1.12
CA SER A 353 12.97 6.00 -0.13
C SER A 353 14.46 6.17 -0.36
N ARG A 354 15.07 5.37 -1.24
CA ARG A 354 16.53 5.26 -1.33
C ARG A 354 17.01 5.87 -2.63
N ASP A 355 17.26 7.18 -2.58
CA ASP A 355 18.03 7.87 -3.60
C ASP A 355 19.45 7.31 -3.66
N THR A 356 19.90 7.12 -4.89
CA THR A 356 21.20 6.59 -5.32
C THR A 356 22.34 7.56 -5.00
N THR A 357 22.73 7.66 -3.73
CA THR A 357 23.97 8.36 -3.32
C THR A 357 25.01 7.41 -2.74
N SER A 358 24.90 6.10 -2.96
CA SER A 358 25.95 5.13 -2.58
C SER A 358 26.22 4.09 -3.66
N ALA A 359 26.42 4.58 -4.88
CA ALA A 359 26.99 3.79 -5.97
C ALA A 359 28.03 4.64 -6.71
N TYR A 360 29.05 5.09 -5.98
CA TYR A 360 30.38 5.42 -6.51
C TYR A 360 31.42 5.10 -5.44
#